data_AF-A0A935T429-F1
#
_entry.id   AF-A0A935T429-F1
#
_cell.length_a   1.000
_cell.length_b   1.000
_cell.length_c   1.000
_cell.angle_alpha   90.00
_cell.angle_beta   90.00
_cell.angle_gamma   90.00
#
_symmetry.space_group_name_H-M   'P 1'
#
loop_
_entity.id
_entity.type
_entity.pdbx_description
1 polymer ?
#
loop_
_entity_poly.entity_id
_entity_poly.type
_entity_poly.pdbx_seq_one_letter_code
_entity_poly.pdbx_strand_id
1 'polypeptide(L)' 'MSTPIERRLNKLEEIRNRNEVGSEVDIALERRGTSRAAVLADFGSLAKFRDWLVARITATDHQAGVPIAAHQRKW' A
#
# COMPACT_ATOMS: atom_id res chain seq x y z
N MET A 1 25.66 -22.81 -18.57
CA MET A 1 25.76 -21.56 -19.37
C MET A 1 24.41 -21.31 -20.01
N SER A 2 23.63 -20.33 -19.54
CA SER A 2 22.32 -20.03 -20.13
C SER A 2 22.49 -19.37 -21.50
N THR A 3 21.76 -19.88 -22.49
CA THR A 3 21.80 -19.40 -23.87
C THR A 3 21.32 -17.95 -23.97
N PRO A 4 21.73 -17.18 -25.00
CA PRO A 4 21.28 -15.80 -25.20
C PRO A 4 19.75 -15.65 -25.30
N ILE A 5 19.03 -16.72 -25.66
CA ILE A 5 17.55 -16.74 -25.68
C ILE A 5 16.98 -16.86 -24.27
N GLU A 6 17.52 -17.75 -23.43
CA GLU A 6 17.09 -17.88 -22.02
C GLU A 6 17.30 -16.58 -21.22
N ARG A 7 18.40 -15.84 -21.47
CA ARG A 7 18.62 -14.54 -20.84
C ARG A 7 17.57 -13.50 -21.25
N ARG A 8 17.11 -13.54 -22.51
CA ARG A 8 16.03 -12.65 -22.99
C ARG A 8 14.68 -13.04 -22.41
N LEU A 9 14.40 -14.33 -22.30
CA LEU A 9 13.15 -14.83 -21.72
C LEU A 9 13.05 -14.47 -20.23
N ASN A 10 14.11 -14.75 -19.46
CA ASN A 10 14.18 -14.43 -18.04
C ASN A 10 14.01 -12.92 -17.79
N LYS A 11 14.60 -12.07 -18.63
CA LYS A 11 14.44 -10.62 -18.53
C LYS A 11 13.00 -10.17 -18.84
N LEU A 12 12.31 -10.81 -19.77
CA LEU A 12 10.90 -10.54 -20.05
C LEU A 12 10.00 -11.01 -18.92
N GLU A 13 10.28 -12.16 -18.31
CA GLU A 13 9.57 -12.65 -17.12
C GLU A 13 9.77 -11.73 -15.91
N GLU A 14 10.98 -11.22 -15.68
CA GLU A 14 11.26 -10.23 -14.63
C GLU A 14 10.44 -8.94 -14.83
N ILE A 15 10.37 -8.44 -16.08
CA ILE A 15 9.58 -7.26 -16.42
C ILE A 15 8.09 -7.53 -16.25
N ARG A 16 7.60 -8.70 -16.69
CA ARG A 16 6.19 -9.11 -16.53
C ARG A 16 5.81 -9.20 -15.05
N ASN A 17 6.63 -9.86 -14.24
CA ASN A 17 6.39 -10.01 -12.80
C ASN A 17 6.34 -8.65 -12.08
N ARG A 18 7.22 -7.71 -12.46
CA ARG A 18 7.16 -6.33 -11.92
C ARG A 18 5.89 -5.59 -12.36
N ASN A 19 5.40 -5.85 -13.56
CA ASN A 19 4.17 -5.25 -14.08
C ASN A 19 2.92 -5.86 -13.45
N GLU A 20 2.91 -7.17 -13.16
CA GLU A 20 1.83 -7.86 -12.44
C GLU A 20 1.67 -7.28 -11.02
N VAL A 21 2.76 -7.10 -10.28
CA VAL A 21 2.74 -6.44 -8.96
C VAL A 21 2.26 -4.98 -9.05
N GLY A 22 2.67 -4.25 -10.10
CA GLY A 22 2.19 -2.90 -10.36
C GLY A 22 0.68 -2.85 -10.62
N SER A 23 0.16 -3.84 -11.36
CA SER A 23 -1.24 -4.01 -11.72
C SER A 23 -2.11 -4.36 -10.51
N GLU A 24 -1.67 -5.27 -9.64
CA GLU A 24 -2.42 -5.63 -8.42
C GLU A 24 -2.57 -4.43 -7.46
N VAL A 25 -1.52 -3.63 -7.32
CA VAL A 25 -1.57 -2.40 -6.50
C VAL A 25 -2.54 -1.39 -7.10
N ASP A 26 -2.53 -1.21 -8.42
CA ASP A 26 -3.47 -0.30 -9.09
C ASP A 26 -4.92 -0.78 -8.91
N ILE A 27 -5.20 -2.07 -9.14
CA ILE A 27 -6.54 -2.66 -8.96
C ILE A 27 -7.03 -2.50 -7.51
N ALA A 28 -6.16 -2.69 -6.52
CA ALA A 28 -6.52 -2.52 -5.12
C ALA A 28 -6.83 -1.06 -4.77
N LEU A 29 -6.11 -0.11 -5.38
CA LEU A 29 -6.36 1.33 -5.24
C LEU A 29 -7.69 1.71 -5.91
N GLU A 30 -7.94 1.24 -7.12
CA GLU A 30 -9.21 1.49 -7.84
C GLU A 30 -10.42 0.97 -7.07
N ARG A 31 -10.32 -0.23 -6.48
CA ARG A 31 -11.37 -0.79 -5.59
C ARG A 31 -11.64 0.06 -4.35
N ARG A 32 -10.66 0.85 -3.90
CA ARG A 32 -10.78 1.79 -2.79
C ARG A 32 -11.24 3.18 -3.24
N GLY A 33 -11.54 3.37 -4.52
CA GLY A 33 -11.95 4.65 -5.11
C GLY A 33 -10.81 5.65 -5.25
N THR A 34 -9.56 5.17 -5.27
CA THR A 34 -8.37 5.99 -5.49
C THR A 34 -7.58 5.45 -6.67
N SER A 35 -6.59 6.19 -7.16
CA SER A 35 -5.69 5.75 -8.23
C SER A 35 -4.26 5.96 -7.76
N ARG A 36 -3.32 5.18 -8.31
CA ARG A 36 -1.89 5.38 -8.07
C ARG A 36 -1.46 6.82 -8.31
N ALA A 37 -1.99 7.48 -9.33
CA ALA A 37 -1.69 8.89 -9.61
C ALA A 37 -2.17 9.81 -8.47
N ALA A 38 -3.36 9.56 -7.91
CA ALA A 38 -3.89 10.33 -6.79
C ALA A 38 -3.07 10.10 -5.51
N VAL A 39 -2.69 8.85 -5.24
CA VAL A 39 -1.81 8.53 -4.09
C VAL A 39 -0.44 9.19 -4.23
N LEU A 40 0.12 9.20 -5.43
CA LEU A 40 1.39 9.88 -5.69
C LEU A 40 1.28 11.40 -5.61
N ALA A 41 0.15 12.00 -6.00
CA ALA A 41 -0.08 13.43 -5.85
C ALA A 41 -0.16 13.85 -4.37
N ASP A 42 -0.75 13.02 -3.52
CA ASP A 42 -0.94 13.33 -2.10
C ASP A 42 0.29 12.97 -1.24
N PHE A 43 0.92 11.82 -1.50
CA PHE A 43 2.02 11.30 -0.67
C PHE A 43 3.40 11.39 -1.33
N GLY A 44 3.49 11.65 -2.63
CA GLY A 44 4.74 11.67 -3.42
C GLY A 44 5.39 10.30 -3.65
N SER A 45 5.02 9.27 -2.88
CA SER A 45 5.52 7.90 -3.02
C SER A 45 4.56 6.89 -2.40
N LEU A 46 4.46 5.70 -2.99
CA LEU A 46 3.72 4.56 -2.44
C LEU A 46 4.28 4.10 -1.08
N ALA A 47 5.58 4.30 -0.82
CA ALA A 47 6.18 3.97 0.47
C ALA A 47 5.59 4.83 1.60
N LYS A 48 5.53 6.16 1.39
CA LYS A 48 4.92 7.10 2.34
C LYS A 48 3.44 6.82 2.58
N PHE A 49 2.71 6.44 1.53
CA PHE A 49 1.32 6.01 1.66
C PHE A 49 1.18 4.74 2.50
N ARG A 50 2.09 3.77 2.33
CA ARG A 50 2.13 2.55 3.15
C ARG A 50 2.43 2.87 4.61
N ASP A 51 3.44 3.69 4.90
CA ASP A 51 3.75 4.11 6.28
C ASP A 51 2.56 4.81 6.94
N TRP A 52 1.87 5.69 6.20
CA TRP A 52 0.63 6.32 6.67
C TRP A 52 -0.48 5.30 6.95
N LEU A 53 -0.68 4.31 6.08
CA LEU A 53 -1.66 3.24 6.29
C LEU A 53 -1.34 2.42 7.55
N VAL A 54 -0.07 2.04 7.74
CA VAL A 54 0.38 1.28 8.91
C VAL A 54 0.15 2.11 10.18
N ALA A 55 0.57 3.37 10.19
CA ALA A 55 0.34 4.27 11.32
C ALA A 55 -1.15 4.43 11.65
N ARG A 56 -2.02 4.50 10.64
CA ARG A 56 -3.47 4.57 10.82
C ARG A 56 -4.08 3.28 11.37
N ILE A 57 -3.63 2.11 10.91
CA ILE A 57 -4.07 0.81 11.44
C ILE A 57 -3.62 0.68 12.89
N THR A 58 -2.35 0.99 13.19
CA THR A 58 -1.83 0.98 14.56
C THR A 58 -2.58 1.98 15.46
N ALA A 59 -2.92 3.17 14.97
CA ALA A 59 -3.71 4.13 15.74
C ALA A 59 -5.16 3.64 15.99
N THR A 60 -5.77 2.98 14.99
CA THR A 60 -7.11 2.38 15.13
C THR A 60 -7.11 1.21 16.11
N ASP A 61 -6.06 0.39 16.08
CA ASP A 61 -5.85 -0.71 17.04
C ASP A 61 -5.66 -0.18 18.47
N HIS A 62 -4.89 0.89 18.65
CA HIS A 62 -4.79 1.59 19.93
C HIS A 62 -6.14 2.17 20.38
N GLN A 63 -6.96 2.72 19.47
CA GLN A 63 -8.30 3.23 19.82
C GLN A 63 -9.29 2.12 20.23
N ALA A 64 -9.14 0.90 19.72
CA ALA A 64 -9.94 -0.25 20.15
C ALA A 64 -9.62 -0.71 21.59
N GLY A 65 -8.46 -0.31 22.13
CA GLY A 65 -8.04 -0.58 23.51
C GLY A 65 -8.21 0.57 24.49
N VAL A 66 -8.73 1.74 24.09
CA VAL A 66 -8.98 2.86 25.01
C VAL A 66 -10.36 2.66 25.66
N PRO A 67 -10.47 2.42 26.99
CA PRO A 67 -11.73 2.65 27.65
C PRO A 67 -12.05 4.12 27.49
N ILE A 68 -13.16 4.44 26.83
CA ILE A 68 -13.75 5.77 26.82
C ILE A 68 -13.98 6.10 28.30
N ALA A 69 -13.03 6.81 28.92
CA ALA A 69 -13.21 7.37 30.24
C ALA A 69 -14.31 8.42 30.09
N ALA A 70 -15.54 7.96 30.34
CA ALA A 70 -16.72 8.78 30.36
C ALA A 70 -16.42 10.00 31.24
N HIS A 71 -16.51 11.16 30.62
CA HIS A 71 -16.43 12.47 31.22
C HIS A 71 -17.50 12.57 32.33
N GLN A 72 -17.16 12.12 33.54
CA GLN A 72 -17.98 12.37 34.73
C GLN A 72 -17.62 13.77 35.25
N ARG A 73 -18.30 14.76 34.66
CA ARG A 73 -18.40 16.13 35.15
C ARG A 73 -19.06 16.09 36.53
N LYS A 74 -18.26 16.25 37.59
CA LYS A 74 -18.75 16.36 38.96
C LYS A 74 -19.03 17.84 39.27
N TRP A 75 -20.29 18.14 39.56
CA TRP A 75 -20.75 19.39 40.15
C TRP A 75 -20.39 19.41 41.64
#